data_AF-A0A0G1BVM3-F1
#
_entry.id   AF-A0A0G1BVM3-F1
#
_cell.length_a   1.000
_cell.length_b   1.000
_cell.length_c   1.000
_cell.angle_alpha   90.00
_cell.angle_beta   90.00
_cell.angle_gamma   90.00
#
_symmetry.space_group_name_H-M   'P 1'
#
loop_
_entity.id
_entity.type
_entity.pdbx_description
1 polymer ?
#
loop_
_entity_poly.entity_id
_entity_poly.type
_entity_poly.pdbx_seq_one_letter_code
_entity_poly.pdbx_strand_id
1 'polypeptide(L)'
;MEKFKNKALAELISSMAKMDQLERSRVRQKQKLYSGLAKSDMARLRQMKRIVNKYGWTTRKLVGKRASHSAWLLVQHGDDDVKFQEYCLKLIKQAGENDEVANLPRLDDRRKTMGLGSFDEYKIKIEKEWKNESGRFRQESPV
;
A
#
# COMPACT_ATOMS: atom_id res chain seq x y z
N MET A 1 12.75 11.79 -21.35
CA MET A 1 11.65 11.63 -20.37
C MET A 1 11.10 10.23 -20.48
N GLU A 2 11.00 9.50 -19.37
CA GLU A 2 10.36 8.17 -19.32
C GLU A 2 8.89 8.32 -19.78
N LYS A 3 8.49 7.63 -20.85
CA LYS A 3 7.12 7.70 -21.40
C LYS A 3 6.24 6.71 -20.66
N PHE A 4 5.16 7.20 -20.05
CA PHE A 4 4.15 6.39 -19.36
C PHE A 4 2.74 6.83 -19.75
N LYS A 5 1.76 5.93 -19.62
CA LYS A 5 0.46 6.06 -20.29
C LYS A 5 -0.52 7.03 -19.65
N ASN A 6 -0.46 7.23 -18.33
CA ASN A 6 -1.49 7.99 -17.60
C ASN A 6 -0.88 9.12 -16.75
N LYS A 7 -0.71 10.29 -17.38
CA LYS A 7 -0.14 11.50 -16.76
C LYS A 7 -0.99 12.01 -15.60
N ALA A 8 -2.30 12.11 -15.78
CA ALA A 8 -3.21 12.59 -14.74
C ALA A 8 -3.19 11.68 -13.50
N LEU A 9 -3.16 10.36 -13.68
CA LEU A 9 -3.06 9.42 -12.56
C LEU A 9 -1.71 9.54 -11.85
N ALA A 10 -0.61 9.71 -12.59
CA ALA A 10 0.71 9.91 -12.01
C ALA A 10 0.79 11.20 -11.17
N GLU A 11 0.20 12.29 -11.65
CA GLU A 11 0.11 13.57 -10.94
C GLU A 11 -0.74 13.45 -9.67
N LEU A 12 -1.87 12.74 -9.75
CA LEU A 12 -2.72 12.46 -8.59
C LEU A 12 -1.95 11.69 -7.51
N ILE A 13 -1.30 10.58 -7.86
CA ILE A 13 -0.54 9.76 -6.89
C ILE A 13 0.64 10.56 -6.31
N SER A 14 1.36 11.28 -7.17
CA SER A 14 2.50 12.11 -6.74
C SER A 14 2.08 13.24 -5.80
N SER A 15 0.91 13.86 -6.03
CA SER A 15 0.41 14.92 -5.15
C SER A 15 -0.01 14.38 -3.78
N MET A 16 -0.68 13.22 -3.73
CA MET A 16 -1.00 12.55 -2.47
C MET A 16 0.26 12.20 -1.67
N ALA A 17 1.28 11.64 -2.31
CA ALA A 17 2.55 11.31 -1.65
C ALA A 17 3.31 12.57 -1.19
N LYS A 18 3.29 13.65 -1.98
CA LYS A 18 3.88 14.94 -1.55
C LYS A 18 3.21 15.45 -0.28
N MET A 19 1.88 15.38 -0.20
CA MET A 19 1.13 15.80 0.99
C MET A 19 1.44 14.93 2.21
N ASP A 20 1.56 13.61 2.02
CA ASP A 20 2.00 12.67 3.07
C ASP A 20 3.37 13.05 3.62
N GLN A 21 4.37 13.23 2.76
CA GLN A 21 5.73 13.55 3.18
C GLN A 21 5.82 14.92 3.87
N LEU A 22 5.06 15.91 3.41
CA LEU A 22 4.98 17.22 4.06
C LEU A 22 4.38 17.14 5.46
N GLU A 23 3.32 16.37 5.64
CA GLU A 23 2.68 16.18 6.95
C GLU A 23 3.63 15.46 7.92
N ARG A 24 4.30 14.40 7.47
CA ARG A 24 5.29 13.65 8.25
C ARG A 24 6.50 14.50 8.64
N SER A 25 7.01 15.31 7.71
CA SER A 25 8.10 16.26 7.99
C SER A 25 7.70 17.26 9.07
N ARG A 26 6.48 17.79 9.03
CA ARG A 26 5.96 18.71 10.05
C ARG A 26 5.80 18.04 11.41
N VAL A 27 5.27 16.81 11.45
CA VAL A 27 5.14 16.03 12.69
C VAL A 27 6.51 15.82 13.32
N ARG A 28 7.50 15.39 12.53
CA ARG A 28 8.89 15.20 12.98
C ARG A 28 9.51 16.48 13.52
N GLN A 29 9.34 17.61 12.83
CA GLN A 29 9.91 18.90 13.25
C GLN A 29 9.25 19.45 14.53
N LYS A 30 7.94 19.31 14.67
CA LYS A 30 7.18 19.90 15.79
C LYS A 30 7.08 18.99 17.02
N GLN A 31 7.66 17.79 16.99
CA GLN A 31 7.51 16.75 18.02
C GLN A 31 6.04 16.54 18.47
N LYS A 32 5.08 16.79 17.57
CA LYS A 32 3.65 16.69 17.89
C LYS A 32 3.16 15.25 17.73
N LEU A 33 2.18 14.88 18.55
CA LEU A 33 1.58 13.55 18.55
C LEU A 33 0.91 13.21 17.21
N TYR A 34 0.93 11.92 16.87
CA TYR A 34 0.46 11.28 15.64
C TYR A 34 -1.04 11.45 15.29
N SER A 35 -1.86 12.10 16.14
CA SER A 35 -3.32 12.01 16.05
C SER A 35 -3.93 12.58 14.75
N GLY A 36 -3.28 13.55 14.10
CA GLY A 36 -3.71 14.07 12.80
C GLY A 36 -3.32 13.19 11.61
N LEU A 37 -2.21 12.46 11.72
CA LEU A 37 -1.61 11.72 10.61
C LEU A 37 -2.47 10.51 10.21
N ALA A 38 -3.02 9.78 11.19
CA ALA A 38 -3.85 8.61 10.95
C ALA A 38 -5.09 8.94 10.09
N LYS A 39 -5.75 10.08 10.33
CA LYS A 39 -6.91 10.50 9.54
C LYS A 39 -6.54 10.78 8.08
N SER A 40 -5.42 11.47 7.87
CA SER A 40 -4.89 11.76 6.53
C SER A 40 -4.46 10.48 5.81
N ASP A 41 -3.83 9.54 6.52
CA ASP A 41 -3.41 8.24 5.97
C ASP A 41 -4.63 7.40 5.57
N MET A 42 -5.68 7.33 6.39
CA MET A 42 -6.95 6.68 6.01
C MET A 42 -7.58 7.30 4.75
N ALA A 43 -7.52 8.62 4.59
CA ALA A 43 -8.04 9.27 3.39
C ALA A 43 -7.24 8.90 2.13
N ARG A 44 -5.91 8.91 2.22
CA ARG A 44 -5.02 8.48 1.13
C ARG A 44 -5.21 7.01 0.80
N LEU A 45 -5.36 6.15 1.81
CA LEU A 45 -5.56 4.72 1.64
C LEU A 45 -6.89 4.40 0.95
N ARG A 46 -7.97 5.11 1.31
CA ARG A 46 -9.25 5.01 0.59
C ARG A 46 -9.10 5.40 -0.88
N GLN A 47 -8.32 6.43 -1.18
CA GLN A 47 -8.08 6.82 -2.57
C GLN A 47 -7.21 5.79 -3.31
N MET A 48 -6.18 5.24 -2.66
CA MET A 48 -5.38 4.15 -3.22
C MET A 48 -6.20 2.90 -3.50
N LYS A 49 -7.14 2.51 -2.63
CA LYS A 49 -8.08 1.41 -2.89
C LYS A 49 -8.87 1.61 -4.18
N ARG A 50 -9.41 2.81 -4.39
CA ARG A 50 -10.16 3.16 -5.62
C ARG A 50 -9.28 3.06 -6.86
N ILE A 51 -8.04 3.56 -6.76
CA ILE A 51 -7.06 3.50 -7.85
C ILE A 51 -6.72 2.04 -8.17
N VAL A 52 -6.37 1.24 -7.16
CA VAL A 52 -5.99 -0.16 -7.34
C VAL A 52 -7.15 -0.99 -7.87
N ASN A 53 -8.39 -0.74 -7.41
CA ASN A 53 -9.58 -1.41 -7.93
C ASN A 53 -9.83 -1.09 -9.42
N LYS A 54 -9.52 0.12 -9.86
CA LYS A 54 -9.75 0.56 -11.24
C LYS A 54 -8.63 0.18 -12.21
N TYR A 55 -7.38 0.24 -11.76
CA TYR A 55 -6.20 0.14 -12.63
C TYR A 55 -5.28 -1.05 -12.31
N GLY A 56 -5.57 -1.82 -11.27
CA GLY A 56 -4.61 -2.76 -10.68
C GLY A 56 -3.45 -2.02 -10.01
N TRP A 57 -2.30 -2.69 -9.87
CA TRP A 57 -1.10 -1.99 -9.39
C TRP A 57 -0.63 -0.93 -10.39
N THR A 58 -0.33 0.26 -9.90
CA THR A 58 0.09 1.40 -10.74
C THR A 58 1.56 1.29 -11.11
N THR A 59 1.84 0.40 -12.06
CA THR A 59 3.19 0.08 -12.57
C THR A 59 3.90 1.28 -13.23
N ARG A 60 5.22 1.15 -13.45
CA ARG A 60 6.03 2.14 -14.18
C ARG A 60 5.49 2.40 -15.59
N LYS A 61 5.06 1.34 -16.27
CA LYS A 61 4.48 1.45 -17.63
C LYS A 61 3.21 2.31 -17.63
N LEU A 62 2.44 2.29 -16.55
CA LEU A 62 1.19 3.05 -16.44
C LEU A 62 1.44 4.50 -15.99
N VAL A 63 2.21 4.72 -14.93
CA VAL A 63 2.32 6.02 -14.24
C VAL A 63 3.76 6.56 -14.12
N GLY A 64 4.76 5.83 -14.60
CA GLY A 64 6.17 6.16 -14.47
C GLY A 64 6.77 5.76 -13.12
N LYS A 65 8.12 5.69 -13.05
CA LYS A 65 8.84 5.21 -11.86
C LYS A 65 8.49 5.97 -10.58
N ARG A 66 8.44 7.30 -10.67
CA ARG A 66 8.18 8.16 -9.51
C ARG A 66 6.79 7.90 -8.90
N ALA A 67 5.76 7.83 -9.73
CA ALA A 67 4.40 7.63 -9.23
C ALA A 67 4.15 6.19 -8.77
N SER A 68 4.75 5.19 -9.43
CA SER A 68 4.72 3.78 -8.94
C SER A 68 5.31 3.67 -7.54
N HIS A 69 6.49 4.28 -7.32
CA HIS A 69 7.10 4.33 -5.99
C HIS A 69 6.26 5.14 -4.99
N SER A 70 5.62 6.20 -5.43
CA SER A 70 4.74 7.03 -4.58
C SER A 70 3.50 6.25 -4.14
N ALA A 71 2.93 5.40 -5.01
CA ALA A 71 1.85 4.49 -4.65
C ALA A 71 2.28 3.50 -3.56
N TRP A 72 3.50 2.95 -3.67
CA TRP A 72 4.07 2.10 -2.64
C TRP A 72 4.19 2.79 -1.27
N LEU A 73 4.74 4.02 -1.23
CA LEU A 73 4.86 4.79 0.01
C LEU A 73 3.50 5.01 0.69
N LEU A 74 2.47 5.33 -0.09
CA LEU A 74 1.12 5.55 0.43
C LEU A 74 0.50 4.28 1.02
N VAL A 75 0.73 3.12 0.37
CA VAL A 75 0.25 1.82 0.88
C VAL A 75 1.03 1.40 2.13
N GLN A 76 2.34 1.64 2.16
CA GLN A 76 3.19 1.34 3.32
C GLN A 76 2.68 2.02 4.60
N HIS A 77 2.09 3.21 4.48
CA HIS A 77 1.54 3.97 5.60
C HIS A 77 0.12 3.56 6.01
N GLY A 78 -0.52 2.66 5.26
CA GLY A 78 -1.85 2.12 5.58
C GLY A 78 -1.84 1.08 6.69
N ASP A 79 -1.22 1.39 7.84
CA ASP A 79 -1.02 0.46 8.96
C ASP A 79 -2.35 -0.11 9.50
N ASP A 80 -3.44 0.65 9.36
CA ASP A 80 -4.80 0.26 9.78
C ASP A 80 -5.47 -0.75 8.81
N ASP A 81 -4.89 -1.04 7.65
CA ASP A 81 -5.44 -1.97 6.65
C ASP A 81 -4.39 -2.90 6.06
N VAL A 82 -3.95 -3.83 6.91
CA VAL A 82 -3.00 -4.88 6.55
C VAL A 82 -3.46 -5.69 5.33
N LYS A 83 -4.75 -6.07 5.25
CA LYS A 83 -5.27 -6.87 4.13
C LYS A 83 -5.08 -6.15 2.79
N PHE A 84 -5.27 -4.84 2.75
CA PHE A 84 -5.03 -4.06 1.54
C PHE A 84 -3.54 -3.91 1.21
N GLN A 85 -2.66 -3.78 2.21
CA GLN A 85 -1.21 -3.79 1.99
C GLN A 85 -0.74 -5.09 1.32
N GLU A 86 -1.26 -6.23 1.77
CA GLU A 86 -0.97 -7.54 1.21
C GLU A 86 -1.48 -7.70 -0.23
N TYR A 87 -2.71 -7.26 -0.47
CA TYR A 87 -3.29 -7.29 -1.81
C TYR A 87 -2.42 -6.49 -2.80
N CYS A 88 -2.00 -5.28 -2.40
CA CYS A 88 -1.09 -4.47 -3.20
C CYS A 88 0.25 -5.18 -3.43
N LEU A 89 0.82 -5.82 -2.40
CA LEU A 89 2.06 -6.57 -2.54
C LEU A 89 1.96 -7.73 -3.54
N LYS A 90 0.85 -8.47 -3.52
CA LYS A 90 0.58 -9.53 -4.50
C LYS A 90 0.57 -8.96 -5.92
N LEU A 91 -0.08 -7.82 -6.12
CA LEU A 91 -0.12 -7.16 -7.42
C LEU A 91 1.26 -6.63 -7.86
N ILE A 92 2.06 -6.08 -6.93
CA ILE A 92 3.46 -5.65 -7.20
C ILE A 92 4.29 -6.84 -7.69
N LYS A 93 4.21 -7.98 -7.00
CA LYS A 93 4.93 -9.21 -7.37
C LYS A 93 4.49 -9.72 -8.74
N GLN A 94 3.19 -9.74 -9.01
CA GLN A 94 2.64 -10.14 -10.32
C GLN A 94 3.07 -9.20 -11.45
N ALA A 95 3.24 -7.91 -11.15
CA ALA A 95 3.70 -6.92 -12.12
C ALA A 95 5.22 -6.99 -12.41
N GLY A 96 6.00 -7.73 -11.61
CA GLY A 96 7.46 -7.82 -11.76
C GLY A 96 8.21 -6.54 -11.37
N GLU A 97 7.60 -5.70 -10.53
CA GLU A 97 8.16 -4.40 -10.11
C GLU A 97 9.15 -4.59 -8.94
N ASN A 98 10.38 -5.00 -9.27
CA ASN A 98 11.38 -5.43 -8.28
C ASN A 98 11.84 -4.34 -7.31
N ASP A 99 11.87 -3.06 -7.68
CA ASP A 99 12.33 -2.02 -6.74
C ASP A 99 11.29 -1.83 -5.60
N GLU A 100 10.01 -1.95 -5.89
CA GLU A 100 8.93 -1.90 -4.92
C GLU A 100 8.96 -3.14 -4.02
N VAL A 101 9.21 -4.33 -4.57
CA VAL A 101 9.44 -5.56 -3.79
C VAL A 101 10.69 -5.44 -2.90
N ALA A 102 11.76 -4.80 -3.38
CA ALA A 102 12.97 -4.58 -2.60
C ALA A 102 12.76 -3.68 -1.37
N ASN A 103 11.64 -2.95 -1.30
CA ASN A 103 11.26 -2.16 -0.13
C ASN A 103 10.46 -2.96 0.91
N LEU A 104 10.24 -4.26 0.70
CA LEU A 104 9.57 -5.15 1.66
C LEU A 104 10.15 -5.11 3.09
N PRO A 105 11.47 -5.10 3.30
CA PRO A 105 12.03 -4.99 4.65
C PRO A 105 11.55 -3.72 5.38
N ARG A 106 11.39 -2.61 4.67
CA ARG A 106 10.87 -1.37 5.27
C ARG A 106 9.39 -1.46 5.67
N LEU A 107 8.59 -2.23 4.94
CA LEU A 107 7.21 -2.51 5.36
C LEU A 107 7.20 -3.40 6.60
N ASP A 108 8.07 -4.40 6.65
CA ASP A 108 8.21 -5.30 7.79
C ASP A 108 8.65 -4.55 9.07
N ASP A 109 9.66 -3.68 8.95
CA ASP A 109 10.12 -2.81 10.03
C ASP A 109 9.02 -1.86 10.51
N ARG A 110 8.22 -1.32 9.59
CA ARG A 110 7.09 -0.45 9.91
C ARG A 110 6.04 -1.20 10.73
N ARG A 111 5.66 -2.41 10.30
CA ARG A 111 4.69 -3.26 11.00
C ARG A 111 5.15 -3.60 12.41
N LYS A 112 6.43 -3.97 12.59
CA LYS A 112 7.03 -4.21 13.91
C LYS A 112 6.95 -2.98 14.81
N THR A 113 7.29 -1.80 14.29
CA THR A 113 7.22 -0.53 15.02
C THR A 113 5.79 -0.19 15.48
N MET A 114 4.79 -0.61 14.71
CA MET A 114 3.38 -0.39 15.02
C MET A 114 2.75 -1.50 15.89
N GLY A 115 3.53 -2.50 16.32
CA GLY A 115 3.03 -3.63 17.10
C GLY A 115 2.20 -4.65 16.29
N LEU A 116 2.28 -4.61 14.96
CA LEU A 116 1.56 -5.50 14.05
C LEU A 116 2.30 -6.82 13.76
N GLY A 117 3.52 -6.98 14.29
CA GLY A 117 4.38 -8.13 14.05
C GLY A 117 5.01 -8.15 12.65
N SER A 118 5.86 -9.14 12.40
CA SER A 118 6.44 -9.37 11.09
C SER A 118 5.40 -9.88 10.08
N PHE A 119 5.76 -9.79 8.80
CA PHE A 119 4.97 -10.34 7.71
C PHE A 119 4.91 -11.87 7.77
N ASP A 120 5.98 -12.54 8.21
CA ASP A 120 6.03 -14.01 8.30
C ASP A 120 5.15 -14.54 9.45
N GLU A 121 5.17 -13.89 10.61
CA GLU A 121 4.26 -14.21 11.73
C GLU A 121 2.80 -14.05 11.32
N TYR A 122 2.50 -13.02 10.52
CA TYR A 122 1.15 -12.79 10.02
C TYR A 122 0.75 -13.78 8.92
N LYS A 123 1.66 -14.18 8.04
CA LYS A 123 1.42 -15.20 7.00
C LYS A 123 0.99 -16.52 7.62
N ILE A 124 1.59 -16.94 8.73
CA ILE A 124 1.18 -18.14 9.48
C ILE A 124 -0.24 -17.99 10.05
N LYS A 125 -0.59 -16.80 10.56
CA LYS A 125 -1.93 -16.50 11.08
C LYS A 125 -2.97 -16.52 9.96
N ILE A 126 -2.66 -15.94 8.79
CA ILE A 126 -3.52 -15.94 7.60
C ILE A 126 -3.63 -17.32 6.98
N GLU A 127 -2.58 -18.13 6.87
CA GLU A 127 -2.71 -19.49 6.34
C GLU A 127 -3.66 -20.34 7.20
N LYS A 128 -3.70 -20.08 8.52
CA LYS A 128 -4.69 -20.67 9.43
C LYS A 128 -6.08 -20.07 9.20
N GLU A 129 -6.22 -18.75 9.12
CA GLU A 129 -7.51 -18.07 8.88
C GLU A 129 -8.09 -18.38 7.50
N TRP A 130 -7.27 -18.46 6.45
CA TRP A 130 -7.64 -18.81 5.07
C TRP A 130 -8.06 -20.27 4.96
N LYS A 131 -7.41 -21.20 5.67
CA LYS A 131 -7.91 -22.58 5.79
C LYS A 131 -9.28 -22.63 6.47
N ASN A 132 -9.57 -21.71 7.39
CA ASN A 132 -10.85 -21.63 8.09
C ASN A 132 -11.95 -20.92 7.27
N GLU A 133 -11.61 -19.86 6.52
CA GLU A 133 -12.54 -19.08 5.68
C GLU A 133 -12.79 -19.73 4.30
N SER A 134 -11.81 -20.46 3.74
CA SER A 134 -11.99 -21.26 2.51
C SER A 134 -12.93 -22.46 2.68
N GLY A 135 -13.30 -22.79 3.93
CA GLY A 135 -14.44 -23.67 4.24
C GLY A 135 -15.81 -22.99 4.04
N ARG A 136 -15.89 -21.65 4.09
CA ARG A 136 -17.13 -20.88 3.87
C ARG A 136 -17.27 -20.34 2.45
N PHE A 137 -16.16 -20.04 1.76
CA PHE A 137 -16.18 -19.46 0.41
C PHE A 137 -16.33 -20.47 -0.73
N ARG A 138 -16.37 -21.77 -0.44
CA ARG A 138 -16.51 -22.82 -1.48
C ARG A 138 -17.95 -23.02 -1.99
N GLN A 139 -18.94 -22.29 -1.44
CA GLN A 139 -20.36 -22.46 -1.80
C GLN A 139 -20.97 -21.40 -2.72
N GLU A 140 -20.26 -20.32 -3.07
CA GLU A 140 -20.81 -19.33 -4.02
C GLU A 140 -19.77 -18.94 -5.07
N SER A 141 -19.78 -19.69 -6.17
CA SER A 141 -19.31 -19.24 -7.48
C SER A 141 -20.48 -19.38 -8.44
N PRO A 142 -21.00 -18.30 -9.05
CA PRO A 142 -22.00 -18.45 -10.09
C PRO A 142 -21.33 -19.02 -11.34
N VAL A 143 -22.03 -19.98 -11.93
CA VAL A 143 -21.80 -20.59 -13.24
C VAL A 143 -21.93 -19.54 -14.34
#